data_AF-A0A2G9YEN1-F1
#
_entry.id   AF-A0A2G9YEN1-F1
#
_cell.length_a   1.000
_cell.length_b   1.000
_cell.length_c   1.000
_cell.angle_alpha   90.00
_cell.angle_beta   90.00
_cell.angle_gamma   90.00
#
_symmetry.space_group_name_H-M   'P 1'
#
loop_
_entity.id
_entity.type
_entity.pdbx_description
1 polymer ?
#
loop_
_entity_poly.entity_id
_entity_poly.type
_entity_poly.pdbx_seq_one_letter_code
_entity_poly.pdbx_strand_id
1 'polypeptide(L)' 'MGCGNCERVCPEGICRSSGKKNSKGKIYYKTDLDYCKGCGLCAKECPVKAIEMVIEEK' A
#
# COMPACT_ATOMS: atom_id res chain seq x y z
N MET A 1 7.80 7.76 -8.83
CA MET A 1 6.86 8.74 -8.25
C MET A 1 5.95 7.96 -7.30
N GLY A 2 6.04 8.20 -5.98
CA GLY A 2 5.09 7.65 -5.02
C GLY A 2 3.83 8.51 -5.01
N CYS A 3 2.67 7.97 -5.40
CA CYS A 3 1.44 8.75 -5.56
C CYS A 3 0.65 8.94 -4.25
N GLY A 4 0.89 8.11 -3.23
CA GLY A 4 0.15 8.20 -1.96
C GLY A 4 -1.35 7.93 -2.08
N ASN A 5 -1.82 7.22 -3.11
CA ASN A 5 -3.25 6.87 -3.20
C ASN A 5 -3.63 5.76 -2.21
N CYS A 6 -2.69 4.88 -1.88
CA CYS A 6 -2.91 3.75 -0.97
C CYS A 6 -3.48 4.23 0.38
N GLU A 7 -2.89 5.27 0.97
CA GLU A 7 -3.32 5.85 2.25
C GLU A 7 -4.68 6.57 2.18
N ARG A 8 -5.10 7.05 0.99
CA ARG A 8 -6.41 7.69 0.81
C ARG A 8 -7.53 6.69 0.60
N VAL A 9 -7.27 5.63 -0.16
CA VAL A 9 -8.28 4.62 -0.49
C VAL A 9 -8.49 3.62 0.65
N CYS A 10 -7.51 3.49 1.56
CA CYS A 10 -7.61 2.57 2.68
C CYS A 10 -8.54 3.14 3.77
N PRO A 11 -9.74 2.56 3.98
CA PRO A 11 -10.71 3.08 4.95
C PRO A 11 -10.20 3.00 6.40
N GLU A 12 -9.33 2.04 6.68
CA GLU A 12 -8.73 1.81 8.01
C GLU A 12 -7.38 2.57 8.15
N GLY A 13 -6.87 3.14 7.07
CA GLY A 13 -5.58 3.84 7.06
C GLY A 13 -4.37 2.96 7.38
N ILE A 14 -4.41 1.65 7.07
CA ILE A 14 -3.38 0.67 7.44
C ILE A 14 -2.11 0.83 6.60
N CYS A 15 -2.25 1.12 5.31
CA CYS A 15 -1.10 1.38 4.44
C CYS A 15 -0.69 2.85 4.54
N ARG A 16 0.36 3.12 5.31
CA ARG A 16 0.91 4.47 5.54
C ARG A 16 2.30 4.59 4.95
N SER A 17 2.69 5.79 4.55
CA SER A 17 4.06 6.03 4.10
C SER A 17 5.03 5.91 5.29
N SER A 18 6.07 5.10 5.16
CA SER A 18 7.08 4.84 6.20
C SER A 18 8.04 6.02 6.41
N GLY A 19 7.80 7.18 5.79
CA GLY A 19 8.68 8.36 5.82
C GLY A 19 10.03 8.20 5.10
N LYS A 20 10.47 6.96 4.84
CA LYS A 20 11.72 6.67 4.13
C LYS A 20 11.55 6.92 2.63
N LYS A 21 12.38 7.82 2.09
CA LYS A 21 12.53 8.09 0.67
C LYS A 21 13.88 7.54 0.22
N ASN A 22 13.93 6.85 -0.91
CA ASN A 22 15.21 6.46 -1.51
C ASN A 22 15.75 7.57 -2.45
N SER A 23 17.02 7.48 -2.83
CA SER A 23 17.67 8.45 -3.73
C SER A 23 17.05 8.52 -5.13
N LYS A 24 16.12 7.61 -5.48
CA LYS A 24 15.34 7.59 -6.73
C LYS A 24 13.90 8.13 -6.55
N GLY A 25 13.57 8.73 -5.40
CA GLY A 25 12.26 9.33 -5.15
C GLY A 25 11.09 8.33 -5.02
N LYS A 26 11.37 7.05 -4.76
CA LYS A 26 10.33 6.11 -4.29
C LYS A 26 10.17 6.25 -2.78
N ILE A 27 8.92 6.26 -2.36
CA ILE A 27 8.48 6.29 -0.97
C ILE A 27 8.23 4.84 -0.54
N TYR A 28 8.77 4.43 0.59
CA TYR A 28 8.42 3.14 1.19
C TYR A 28 7.08 3.27 1.91
N TYR A 29 6.19 2.31 1.71
CA TYR A 29 4.92 2.20 2.41
C TYR A 29 5.01 1.01 3.38
N LYS A 30 4.47 1.20 4.59
CA LYS A 30 4.32 0.16 5.60
C LYS A 30 2.84 -0.18 5.68
N THR A 31 2.53 -1.47 5.67
CA THR A 31 1.17 -1.99 5.79
C THR A 31 1.18 -3.02 6.91
N ASP A 32 0.35 -2.83 7.92
CA ASP A 32 0.18 -3.81 8.99
C ASP A 32 -0.83 -4.87 8.55
N LEU A 33 -0.31 -6.01 8.09
CA LEU A 33 -1.14 -7.13 7.57
C LEU A 33 -2.04 -7.74 8.64
N ASP A 34 -1.66 -7.63 9.92
CA ASP A 34 -2.44 -8.13 11.07
C ASP A 34 -3.82 -7.44 11.18
N TYR A 35 -3.88 -6.15 10.84
CA TYR A 35 -5.12 -5.38 10.82
C TYR A 35 -5.73 -5.31 9.41
N CYS A 36 -5.01 -5.77 8.39
CA CYS A 36 -5.44 -5.68 7.00
C CYS A 36 -6.57 -6.67 6.73
N LYS A 37 -7.78 -6.13 6.54
CA LYS A 37 -8.97 -6.90 6.15
C LYS A 37 -8.91 -7.50 4.73
N GLY A 38 -7.85 -7.25 3.97
CA GLY A 38 -7.69 -7.81 2.63
C GLY A 38 -8.62 -7.21 1.56
N CYS A 39 -9.13 -5.99 1.72
CA CYS A 39 -10.06 -5.37 0.75
C CYS A 39 -9.50 -5.19 -0.68
N GLY A 40 -8.17 -5.13 -0.82
CA GLY A 40 -7.47 -5.02 -2.10
C GLY A 40 -7.65 -3.73 -2.90
N LEU A 41 -8.26 -2.70 -2.31
CA LEU A 41 -8.45 -1.40 -2.94
C LEU A 41 -7.12 -0.72 -3.31
N CYS A 42 -6.11 -0.84 -2.44
CA CYS A 42 -4.79 -0.26 -2.67
C CYS A 42 -4.11 -0.83 -3.93
N ALA A 43 -4.26 -2.13 -4.21
CA ALA A 43 -3.73 -2.75 -5.43
C ALA A 43 -4.56 -2.36 -6.67
N LYS A 44 -5.89 -2.27 -6.54
CA LYS A 44 -6.81 -1.92 -7.63
C LYS A 44 -6.66 -0.47 -8.09
N GLU A 45 -6.49 0.46 -7.16
CA GLU A 45 -6.38 1.88 -7.47
C GLU A 45 -4.97 2.29 -7.87
N CYS A 46 -3.96 1.44 -7.63
CA CYS A 46 -2.59 1.77 -7.97
C CYS A 46 -2.39 1.77 -9.50
N PRO A 47 -2.18 2.94 -10.14
CA PRO A 47 -2.07 3.02 -11.60
C PRO A 47 -0.81 2.33 -12.12
N VAL A 48 0.22 2.23 -11.27
CA VAL A 48 1.50 1.59 -11.56
C VAL A 48 1.57 0.15 -11.02
N LYS A 49 0.47 -0.38 -10.46
CA LYS A 49 0.39 -1.71 -9.84
C LYS A 49 1.59 -2.02 -8.94
N ALA A 50 1.98 -1.05 -8.11
CA ALA A 50 3.12 -1.19 -7.20
C ALA A 50 2.84 -2.12 -6.00
N ILE A 51 1.58 -2.47 -5.78
CA ILE A 51 1.12 -3.36 -4.70
C ILE A 51 0.36 -4.50 -5.36
N GLU A 52 0.69 -5.72 -4.94
CA GLU A 52 -0.01 -6.94 -5.35
C GLU A 52 -0.68 -7.55 -4.11
N MET A 53 -1.94 -7.94 -4.26
CA MET A 53 -2.70 -8.62 -3.21
C MET A 53 -2.67 -10.11 -3.48
N VAL A 54 -2.04 -10.87 -2.58
CA VAL A 54 -2.02 -12.32 -2.62
C VAL A 54 -2.84 -12.86 -1.45
N ILE A 55 -3.63 -13.89 -1.72
CA ILE A 55 -4.40 -14.60 -0.71
C ILE A 55 -3.44 -15.65 -0.14
N GLU A 56 -3.22 -15.67 1.16
CA GLU A 56 -2.48 -16.78 1.77
C GLU A 56 -3.34 -18.03 1.71
N GLU A 57 -2.96 -19.00 0.88
CA GLU A 57 -3.51 -20.35 0.90
C GLU A 57 -2.93 -21.09 2.10
N LYS A 58 -3.80 -21.70 2.91
CA LYS A 58 -3.44 -22.50 4.09
C LYS A 58 -3.39 -23.98 3.76
#